data_AF-A0A8J6MT01-F1
#
_entry.id   AF-A0A8J6MT01-F1
#
_cell.length_a   1.000
_cell.length_b   1.000
_cell.length_c   1.000
_cell.angle_alpha   90.00
_cell.angle_beta   90.00
_cell.angle_gamma   90.00
#
_symmetry.space_group_name_H-M   'P 1'
#
loop_
_entity.id
_entity.type
_entity.pdbx_description
1 polymer ?
#
loop_
_entity_poly.entity_id
_entity_poly.type
_entity_poly.pdbx_seq_one_letter_code
_entity_poly.pdbx_strand_id
1 'polypeptide(L)'
;LGQVLLGGAFSVLILSLFAAHILYDLISPTLACVLYLLSIGMGLYPALRHRSEALLIITMLGGYLIPFLVHFAEPNMTMLVGYETLFSIAMILLAFRYAYFPALYIAYGVLHLPLLVWSTFPDMAGMADHRSLYLIAILLQHLLLYILLTFGQSGKKNVQPAILFVGFGVCAAWAYNLYPNPAHIYPLTIAALALAYSLTAGWLSIKKRDVTVYLAVATFGWMLLLINLLDFSTQHAAIAAEGTIALLLGLTIRNRWQQATGFLVFLFGSSQILITPIGSVLSSETFSWLVLMASLVLFHLYNLRLLAAEKDLKPEWIQWSKPNTLLWILSALFLIFITQITNIVTDAWDSDLRHLVLSTVWLVYAITIIAFGVLAKARKARFAGILLLFFTLLKVIFIDLPDVSMAVRAILFLGLGGIGVAVSRLFYTQKN
;
A
#
# COMPACT_ATOMS: atom_id res chain seq x y z
N LEU A 1 -42.94 3.20 4.79
CA LEU A 1 -43.74 2.37 3.85
C LEU A 1 -43.88 3.02 2.47
N GLY A 2 -44.47 4.24 2.36
CA GLY A 2 -44.70 4.89 1.06
C GLY A 2 -43.45 5.08 0.18
N GLN A 3 -42.30 5.47 0.75
CA GLN A 3 -41.05 5.61 -0.02
C GLN A 3 -40.51 4.27 -0.55
N VAL A 4 -40.68 3.17 0.20
CA VAL A 4 -40.27 1.84 -0.23
C VAL A 4 -41.17 1.34 -1.37
N LEU A 5 -42.48 1.60 -1.28
CA LEU A 5 -43.44 1.28 -2.34
C LEU A 5 -43.16 2.06 -3.63
N LEU A 6 -42.78 3.34 -3.53
CA LEU A 6 -42.36 4.14 -4.69
C LEU A 6 -41.09 3.60 -5.35
N GLY A 7 -40.11 3.17 -4.55
CA GLY A 7 -38.91 2.50 -5.06
C GLY A 7 -39.25 1.19 -5.78
N GLY A 8 -40.13 0.38 -5.20
CA GLY A 8 -40.63 -0.85 -5.82
C GLY A 8 -41.39 -0.59 -7.13
N ALA A 9 -42.27 0.41 -7.17
CA ALA A 9 -42.99 0.80 -8.37
C ALA A 9 -42.05 1.24 -9.50
N PHE A 10 -41.00 1.99 -9.16
CA PHE A 10 -39.95 2.37 -10.12
C PHE A 10 -39.21 1.14 -10.67
N SER A 11 -38.83 0.18 -9.83
CA SER A 11 -38.19 -1.05 -10.28
C SER A 11 -39.10 -1.88 -11.20
N VAL A 12 -40.40 -1.99 -10.86
CA VAL A 12 -41.39 -2.69 -11.70
C VAL A 12 -41.57 -2.00 -13.06
N LEU A 13 -41.55 -0.66 -13.09
CA LEU A 13 -41.62 0.11 -14.34
C LEU A 13 -40.42 -0.19 -15.25
N ILE A 14 -39.20 -0.18 -14.71
CA ILE A 14 -37.99 -0.53 -15.47
C ILE A 14 -38.09 -1.95 -16.03
N LEU A 15 -38.49 -2.93 -15.21
CA LEU A 15 -38.62 -4.33 -15.64
C LEU A 15 -39.72 -4.49 -16.70
N SER A 16 -40.79 -3.72 -16.62
CA SER A 16 -41.88 -3.75 -17.60
C SER A 16 -41.44 -3.17 -18.94
N LEU A 17 -40.66 -2.08 -18.93
CA LEU A 17 -40.04 -1.52 -20.14
C LEU A 17 -39.02 -2.49 -20.76
N PHE A 18 -38.26 -3.20 -19.93
CA PHE A 18 -37.35 -4.25 -20.38
C PHE A 18 -38.09 -5.39 -21.05
N ALA A 19 -39.15 -5.90 -20.43
CA ALA A 19 -39.95 -6.96 -21.02
C ALA A 19 -40.58 -6.50 -22.35
N ALA A 20 -41.15 -5.29 -22.39
CA ALA A 20 -41.74 -4.73 -23.60
C ALA A 20 -40.72 -4.58 -24.74
N HIS A 21 -39.49 -4.20 -24.43
CA HIS A 21 -38.45 -4.00 -25.43
C HIS A 21 -37.77 -5.31 -25.87
N ILE A 22 -37.26 -6.10 -24.91
CA ILE A 22 -36.36 -7.24 -25.16
C ILE A 22 -37.10 -8.57 -25.27
N LEU A 23 -38.16 -8.78 -24.47
CA LEU A 23 -38.84 -10.07 -24.42
C LEU A 23 -40.00 -10.17 -25.42
N TYR A 24 -40.63 -9.03 -25.75
CA TYR A 24 -41.83 -8.99 -26.59
C TYR A 24 -41.71 -8.12 -27.84
N ASP A 25 -40.58 -7.45 -28.07
CA ASP A 25 -40.33 -6.56 -29.22
C ASP A 25 -41.45 -5.52 -29.49
N LEU A 26 -42.17 -5.09 -28.46
CA LEU A 26 -43.31 -4.17 -28.56
C LEU A 26 -42.89 -2.72 -28.82
N ILE A 27 -41.67 -2.36 -28.41
CA ILE A 27 -41.14 -0.99 -28.53
C ILE A 27 -39.75 -1.00 -29.15
N SER A 28 -39.49 -0.01 -30.01
CA SER A 28 -38.17 0.15 -30.65
C SER A 28 -37.08 0.52 -29.63
N PRO A 29 -35.79 0.23 -29.91
CA PRO A 29 -34.68 0.60 -29.03
C PRO A 29 -34.63 2.09 -28.68
N THR A 30 -34.91 2.96 -29.66
CA THR A 30 -34.94 4.42 -29.46
C THR A 30 -36.07 4.84 -28.52
N LEU A 31 -37.26 4.28 -28.68
CA LEU A 31 -38.39 4.57 -27.80
C LEU A 31 -38.14 4.03 -26.38
N ALA A 32 -37.58 2.82 -26.26
CA ALA A 32 -37.19 2.24 -24.98
C ALA A 32 -36.19 3.14 -24.23
N CYS A 33 -35.15 3.63 -24.92
CA CYS A 33 -34.18 4.56 -24.35
C CYS A 33 -34.82 5.83 -23.78
N VAL A 34 -35.73 6.47 -24.54
CA VAL A 34 -36.46 7.66 -24.08
C VAL A 34 -37.32 7.35 -22.86
N LEU A 35 -38.05 6.23 -22.86
CA LEU A 35 -38.88 5.82 -21.73
C LEU A 35 -38.06 5.50 -20.47
N TYR A 36 -36.87 4.92 -20.60
CA TYR A 36 -35.95 4.72 -19.49
C TYR A 36 -35.44 6.05 -18.90
N LEU A 37 -35.06 7.01 -19.75
CA LEU A 37 -34.64 8.35 -19.29
C LEU A 37 -35.78 9.07 -18.56
N LEU A 38 -37.01 8.99 -19.08
CA LEU A 38 -38.20 9.52 -18.40
C LEU A 38 -38.44 8.81 -17.06
N SER A 39 -38.24 7.49 -17.01
CA SER A 39 -38.37 6.71 -15.79
C SER A 39 -37.37 7.18 -14.73
N ILE A 40 -36.10 7.40 -15.08
CA ILE A 40 -35.11 7.99 -14.16
C ILE A 40 -35.62 9.32 -13.60
N GLY A 41 -36.14 10.21 -14.45
CA GLY A 41 -36.70 11.49 -14.03
C GLY A 41 -37.85 11.32 -13.02
N MET A 42 -38.75 10.37 -13.28
CA MET A 42 -39.85 10.00 -12.38
C MET A 42 -39.38 9.38 -11.07
N GLY A 43 -38.25 8.66 -11.04
CA GLY A 43 -37.63 8.15 -9.81
C GLY A 43 -36.90 9.23 -9.00
N LEU A 44 -36.17 10.12 -9.69
CA LEU A 44 -35.41 11.21 -9.08
C LEU A 44 -36.33 12.27 -8.45
N TYR A 45 -37.42 12.63 -9.11
CA TYR A 45 -38.35 13.66 -8.62
C TYR A 45 -38.83 13.40 -7.17
N PRO A 46 -39.40 12.23 -6.82
CA PRO A 46 -39.81 11.93 -5.45
C PRO A 46 -38.60 11.75 -4.52
N ALA A 47 -37.47 11.20 -4.99
CA ALA A 47 -36.24 11.10 -4.19
C ALA A 47 -35.78 12.48 -3.69
N LEU A 48 -35.83 13.48 -4.58
CA LEU A 48 -35.46 14.86 -4.28
C LEU A 48 -36.50 15.59 -3.46
N ARG A 49 -37.78 15.50 -3.85
CA ARG A 49 -38.90 16.16 -3.16
C ARG A 49 -39.03 15.68 -1.72
N HIS A 50 -38.86 14.38 -1.49
CA HIS A 50 -38.98 13.78 -0.16
C HIS A 50 -37.65 13.65 0.58
N ARG A 51 -36.54 14.14 0.01
CA ARG A 51 -35.19 14.02 0.56
C ARG A 51 -34.86 12.60 1.04
N SER A 52 -35.15 11.62 0.19
CA SER A 52 -34.99 10.20 0.51
C SER A 52 -33.72 9.65 -0.13
N GLU A 53 -32.72 9.35 0.71
CA GLU A 53 -31.46 8.72 0.29
C GLU A 53 -31.70 7.33 -0.31
N ALA A 54 -32.62 6.54 0.25
CA ALA A 54 -32.92 5.20 -0.25
C ALA A 54 -33.55 5.22 -1.66
N LEU A 55 -34.50 6.14 -1.91
CA LEU A 55 -35.08 6.30 -3.24
C LEU A 55 -34.03 6.72 -4.27
N LEU A 56 -33.12 7.64 -3.88
CA LEU A 56 -32.03 8.05 -4.77
C LEU A 56 -31.14 6.85 -5.13
N ILE A 57 -30.77 6.01 -4.16
CA ILE A 57 -29.96 4.81 -4.41
C ILE A 57 -30.69 3.84 -5.34
N ILE A 58 -31.99 3.58 -5.14
CA ILE A 58 -32.77 2.67 -6.00
C ILE A 58 -32.84 3.23 -7.43
N THR A 59 -33.13 4.52 -7.59
CA THR A 59 -33.18 5.16 -8.92
C THR A 59 -31.83 5.15 -9.61
N MET A 60 -30.76 5.39 -8.86
CA MET A 60 -29.39 5.34 -9.35
C MET A 60 -29.03 3.94 -9.86
N LEU A 61 -29.29 2.89 -9.07
CA LEU A 61 -29.03 1.51 -9.47
C LEU A 61 -29.80 1.12 -10.73
N GLY A 62 -31.07 1.52 -10.84
CA GLY A 62 -31.85 1.31 -12.06
C GLY A 62 -31.28 2.07 -13.26
N GLY A 63 -30.78 3.28 -13.06
CA GLY A 63 -30.21 4.11 -14.12
C GLY A 63 -28.91 3.55 -14.73
N TYR A 64 -28.06 2.93 -13.90
CA TYR A 64 -26.85 2.22 -14.34
C TYR A 64 -27.13 0.91 -15.10
N LEU A 65 -28.36 0.39 -15.02
CA LEU A 65 -28.72 -0.81 -15.77
C LEU A 65 -29.17 -0.47 -17.21
N ILE A 66 -29.52 0.78 -17.50
CA ILE A 66 -30.16 1.15 -18.77
C ILE A 66 -29.38 0.71 -20.01
N PRO A 67 -28.05 0.88 -20.10
CA PRO A 67 -27.34 0.45 -21.30
C PRO A 67 -27.33 -1.05 -21.53
N PHE A 68 -27.62 -1.86 -20.50
CA PHE A 68 -27.84 -3.30 -20.63
C PHE A 68 -29.28 -3.65 -21.00
N LEU A 69 -30.23 -2.75 -20.70
CA LEU A 69 -31.65 -2.95 -20.96
C LEU A 69 -32.08 -2.46 -22.34
N VAL A 70 -31.18 -1.82 -23.10
CA VAL A 70 -31.42 -1.37 -24.47
C VAL A 70 -30.49 -2.15 -25.40
N HIS A 71 -31.06 -2.97 -26.29
CA HIS A 71 -30.28 -3.72 -27.28
C HIS A 71 -30.17 -2.90 -28.57
N PHE A 72 -28.95 -2.54 -28.94
CA PHE A 72 -28.64 -1.93 -30.24
C PHE A 72 -27.98 -2.96 -31.14
N ALA A 73 -28.35 -2.97 -32.43
CA ALA A 73 -27.79 -3.88 -33.43
C ALA A 73 -26.26 -3.75 -33.58
N GLU A 74 -25.72 -2.56 -33.33
CA GLU A 74 -24.29 -2.31 -33.20
C GLU A 74 -24.03 -1.47 -31.93
N PRO A 75 -23.31 -2.02 -30.92
CA PRO A 75 -23.01 -1.29 -29.69
C PRO A 75 -22.08 -0.10 -29.92
N ASN A 76 -22.59 1.14 -29.79
CA ASN A 76 -21.75 2.34 -29.81
C ASN A 76 -21.11 2.59 -28.43
N MET A 77 -19.87 2.14 -28.25
CA MET A 77 -19.12 2.25 -27.00
C MET A 77 -18.97 3.69 -26.50
N THR A 78 -18.86 4.67 -27.40
CA THR A 78 -18.74 6.09 -27.03
C THR A 78 -20.03 6.58 -26.38
N MET A 79 -21.18 6.22 -26.94
CA MET A 79 -22.49 6.59 -26.38
C MET A 79 -22.72 5.93 -25.03
N LEU A 80 -22.34 4.66 -24.91
CA LEU A 80 -22.57 3.86 -23.71
C LEU A 80 -21.68 4.30 -22.54
N VAL A 81 -20.37 4.40 -22.74
CA VAL A 81 -19.43 4.91 -21.72
C VAL A 81 -19.73 6.38 -21.41
N GLY A 82 -20.07 7.18 -22.42
CA GLY A 82 -20.43 8.59 -22.25
C GLY A 82 -21.68 8.77 -21.39
N TYR A 83 -22.74 7.99 -21.65
CA TYR A 83 -23.94 7.98 -20.82
C TYR A 83 -23.62 7.60 -19.37
N GLU A 84 -22.91 6.50 -19.15
CA GLU A 84 -22.59 6.02 -17.80
C GLU A 84 -21.74 7.03 -17.02
N THR A 85 -20.77 7.66 -17.69
CA THR A 85 -19.92 8.69 -17.09
C THR A 85 -20.76 9.92 -16.70
N LEU A 86 -21.60 10.41 -17.61
CA LEU A 86 -22.44 11.58 -17.34
C LEU A 86 -23.46 11.30 -16.24
N PHE A 87 -24.07 10.12 -16.27
CA PHE A 87 -25.01 9.67 -15.25
C PHE A 87 -24.31 9.57 -13.88
N SER A 88 -23.13 8.96 -13.83
CA SER A 88 -22.32 8.86 -12.62
C SER A 88 -21.96 10.24 -12.04
N ILE A 89 -21.50 11.16 -12.89
CA ILE A 89 -21.20 12.55 -12.50
C ILE A 89 -22.45 13.22 -11.90
N ALA A 90 -23.60 13.11 -12.55
CA ALA A 90 -24.85 13.68 -12.06
C ALA A 90 -25.25 13.11 -10.70
N MET A 91 -25.12 11.80 -10.51
CA MET A 91 -25.45 11.12 -9.26
C MET A 91 -24.48 11.50 -8.13
N ILE A 92 -23.18 11.62 -8.40
CA ILE A 92 -22.17 12.10 -7.44
C ILE A 92 -22.48 13.54 -7.01
N LEU A 93 -22.75 14.44 -7.97
CA LEU A 93 -23.10 15.83 -7.69
C LEU A 93 -24.35 15.92 -6.81
N LEU A 94 -25.37 15.12 -7.10
CA LEU A 94 -26.61 15.10 -6.35
C LEU A 94 -26.40 14.55 -4.93
N ALA A 95 -25.71 13.41 -4.80
CA ALA A 95 -25.39 12.81 -3.51
C ALA A 95 -24.57 13.77 -2.63
N PHE A 96 -23.58 14.45 -3.22
CA PHE A 96 -22.79 15.46 -2.53
C PHE A 96 -23.63 16.69 -2.12
N ARG A 97 -24.48 17.20 -3.02
CA ARG A 97 -25.34 18.37 -2.79
C ARG A 97 -26.31 18.19 -1.62
N TYR A 98 -26.80 16.97 -1.41
CA TYR A 98 -27.70 16.60 -0.31
C TYR A 98 -26.98 15.96 0.89
N ALA A 99 -25.66 15.78 0.82
CA ALA A 99 -24.84 15.12 1.84
C ALA A 99 -25.32 13.69 2.17
N TYR A 100 -25.70 12.93 1.14
CA TYR A 100 -26.03 11.51 1.19
C TYR A 100 -24.78 10.67 0.94
N PHE A 101 -24.06 10.35 2.02
CA PHE A 101 -22.76 9.66 1.91
C PHE A 101 -22.90 8.23 1.38
N PRO A 102 -23.78 7.36 1.91
CA PRO A 102 -24.08 6.08 1.28
C PRO A 102 -24.35 6.19 -0.22
N ALA A 103 -25.18 7.15 -0.65
CA ALA A 103 -25.44 7.36 -2.07
C ALA A 103 -24.19 7.81 -2.85
N LEU A 104 -23.29 8.60 -2.24
CA LEU A 104 -22.02 9.01 -2.85
C LEU A 104 -21.08 7.81 -3.08
N TYR A 105 -20.95 6.92 -2.07
CA TYR A 105 -20.14 5.71 -2.20
C TYR A 105 -20.68 4.77 -3.28
N ILE A 106 -22.01 4.61 -3.33
CA ILE A 106 -22.67 3.79 -4.35
C ILE A 106 -22.52 4.43 -5.74
N ALA A 107 -22.73 5.75 -5.86
CA ALA A 107 -22.56 6.46 -7.13
C ALA A 107 -21.14 6.32 -7.68
N TYR A 108 -20.13 6.40 -6.80
CA TYR A 108 -18.75 6.17 -7.18
C TYR A 108 -18.52 4.72 -7.62
N GLY A 109 -18.86 3.76 -6.75
CA GLY A 109 -18.54 2.34 -6.96
C GLY A 109 -19.27 1.70 -8.13
N VAL A 110 -20.55 2.04 -8.35
CA VAL A 110 -21.39 1.35 -9.34
C VAL A 110 -20.91 1.60 -10.77
N LEU A 111 -20.33 2.75 -11.12
CA LEU A 111 -19.80 3.01 -12.48
C LEU A 111 -18.81 1.91 -12.93
N HIS A 112 -18.04 1.34 -12.00
CA HIS A 112 -17.06 0.32 -12.36
C HIS A 112 -17.69 -1.02 -12.75
N LEU A 113 -18.90 -1.35 -12.29
CA LEU A 113 -19.53 -2.63 -12.62
C LEU A 113 -19.91 -2.70 -14.10
N PRO A 114 -20.62 -1.72 -14.68
CA PRO A 114 -20.88 -1.69 -16.10
C PRO A 114 -19.59 -1.75 -16.92
N LEU A 115 -18.61 -0.89 -16.61
CA LEU A 115 -17.32 -0.86 -17.32
C LEU A 115 -16.58 -2.21 -17.24
N LEU A 116 -16.63 -2.91 -16.10
CA LEU A 116 -16.04 -4.24 -15.97
C LEU A 116 -16.72 -5.24 -16.90
N VAL A 117 -18.06 -5.27 -16.93
CA VAL A 117 -18.82 -6.17 -17.81
C VAL A 117 -18.41 -5.97 -19.26
N TRP A 118 -18.43 -4.74 -19.77
CA TRP A 118 -18.02 -4.50 -21.18
C TRP A 118 -16.54 -4.76 -21.43
N SER A 119 -15.67 -4.60 -20.42
CA SER A 119 -14.26 -4.92 -20.57
C SER A 119 -13.98 -6.44 -20.64
N THR A 120 -14.79 -7.27 -19.97
CA THR A 120 -14.56 -8.72 -19.85
C THR A 120 -15.21 -9.56 -20.93
N PHE A 121 -16.27 -9.08 -21.58
CA PHE A 121 -17.01 -9.81 -22.61
C PHE A 121 -16.65 -9.27 -24.01
N PRO A 122 -15.66 -9.86 -24.70
CA PRO A 122 -15.07 -9.29 -25.92
C PRO A 122 -16.09 -9.15 -27.06
N ASP A 123 -17.04 -10.10 -27.13
CA ASP A 123 -18.12 -10.14 -28.11
C ASP A 123 -19.12 -8.97 -27.96
N MET A 124 -19.09 -8.25 -26.83
CA MET A 124 -20.01 -7.14 -26.56
C MET A 124 -19.43 -5.75 -26.86
N ALA A 125 -18.10 -5.57 -26.94
CA ALA A 125 -17.55 -4.22 -26.81
C ALA A 125 -16.10 -3.95 -27.27
N GLY A 126 -15.30 -4.95 -27.64
CA GLY A 126 -13.95 -4.71 -28.17
C GLY A 126 -13.09 -3.73 -27.34
N MET A 127 -12.71 -4.10 -26.11
CA MET A 127 -11.98 -3.25 -25.15
C MET A 127 -10.71 -2.58 -25.75
N ALA A 128 -10.03 -3.24 -26.68
CA ALA A 128 -8.75 -2.79 -27.24
C ALA A 128 -8.83 -1.42 -27.94
N ASP A 129 -9.91 -1.16 -28.67
CA ASP A 129 -10.04 0.05 -29.49
C ASP A 129 -10.49 1.28 -28.68
N HIS A 130 -11.05 1.06 -27.49
CA HIS A 130 -11.72 2.11 -26.70
C HIS A 130 -11.07 2.37 -25.34
N ARG A 131 -9.88 1.82 -25.05
CA ARG A 131 -9.19 1.91 -23.74
C ARG A 131 -9.09 3.35 -23.19
N SER A 132 -8.88 4.31 -24.07
CA SER A 132 -8.77 5.73 -23.72
C SER A 132 -10.09 6.28 -23.17
N LEU A 133 -11.24 5.87 -23.73
CA LEU A 133 -12.56 6.29 -23.25
C LEU A 133 -12.83 5.78 -21.85
N TYR A 134 -12.52 4.51 -21.56
CA TYR A 134 -12.65 3.94 -20.20
C TYR A 134 -11.78 4.72 -19.21
N LEU A 135 -10.51 4.97 -19.56
CA LEU A 135 -9.60 5.71 -18.69
C LEU A 135 -10.10 7.15 -18.43
N ILE A 136 -10.56 7.85 -19.46
CA ILE A 136 -11.13 9.21 -19.33
C ILE A 136 -12.35 9.20 -18.40
N ALA A 137 -13.27 8.26 -18.57
CA ALA A 137 -14.46 8.12 -17.72
C ALA A 137 -14.10 8.01 -16.23
N ILE A 138 -13.15 7.12 -15.92
CA ILE A 138 -12.70 6.85 -14.56
C ILE A 138 -11.95 8.05 -13.97
N LEU A 139 -11.07 8.68 -14.76
CA LEU A 139 -10.34 9.88 -14.32
C LEU A 139 -11.26 11.07 -14.10
N LEU A 140 -12.27 11.28 -14.96
CA LEU A 140 -13.27 12.35 -14.79
C LEU A 140 -14.08 12.14 -13.50
N GLN A 141 -14.52 10.91 -13.24
CA GLN A 141 -15.26 10.57 -12.03
C GLN A 141 -14.40 10.80 -10.77
N HIS A 142 -13.14 10.37 -10.78
CA HIS A 142 -12.22 10.58 -9.67
C HIS A 142 -11.86 12.06 -9.47
N LEU A 143 -11.63 12.79 -10.56
CA LEU A 143 -11.35 14.22 -10.54
C LEU A 143 -12.53 15.00 -9.94
N LEU A 144 -13.76 14.66 -10.32
CA LEU A 144 -14.95 15.26 -9.74
C LEU A 144 -15.00 15.03 -8.23
N LEU A 145 -14.82 13.78 -7.78
CA LEU A 145 -14.82 13.43 -6.36
C LEU A 145 -13.72 14.19 -5.61
N TYR A 146 -12.52 14.25 -6.18
CA TYR A 146 -11.39 15.02 -5.65
C TYR A 146 -11.71 16.51 -5.50
N ILE A 147 -12.28 17.15 -6.52
CA ILE A 147 -12.64 18.57 -6.49
C ILE A 147 -13.70 18.83 -5.41
N LEU A 148 -14.76 18.01 -5.38
CA LEU A 148 -15.86 18.18 -4.43
C LEU A 148 -15.39 18.00 -2.97
N LEU A 149 -14.52 17.03 -2.70
CA LEU A 149 -14.04 16.76 -1.35
C LEU A 149 -12.94 17.71 -0.88
N THR A 150 -12.16 18.28 -1.81
CA THR A 150 -11.09 19.24 -1.49
C THR A 150 -11.61 20.66 -1.32
N PHE A 151 -12.50 21.08 -2.21
CA PHE A 151 -12.95 22.49 -2.32
C PHE A 151 -14.43 22.69 -1.94
N GLY A 152 -15.23 21.62 -1.94
CA GLY A 152 -16.65 21.71 -1.66
C GLY A 152 -16.95 22.02 -0.19
N GLN A 153 -17.82 22.99 0.02
CA GLN A 153 -18.34 23.32 1.35
C GLN A 153 -19.55 22.44 1.66
N SER A 154 -19.33 21.19 2.07
CA SER A 154 -20.41 20.40 2.65
C SER A 154 -20.64 20.89 4.08
N GLY A 155 -21.84 21.42 4.37
CA GLY A 155 -22.21 21.94 5.69
C GLY A 155 -22.14 20.92 6.84
N LYS A 156 -21.86 19.64 6.55
CA LYS A 156 -21.59 18.59 7.54
C LYS A 156 -20.08 18.30 7.58
N LYS A 157 -19.45 18.61 8.72
CA LYS A 157 -18.01 18.46 9.03
C LYS A 157 -17.43 17.03 8.94
N ASN A 158 -18.18 16.03 8.51
CA ASN A 158 -17.81 14.61 8.61
C ASN A 158 -17.81 13.88 7.26
N VAL A 159 -17.51 14.57 6.16
CA VAL A 159 -17.20 13.85 4.91
C VAL A 159 -15.86 13.17 5.10
N GLN A 160 -15.82 11.84 5.09
CA GLN A 160 -14.57 11.10 5.23
C GLN A 160 -13.80 11.17 3.91
N PRO A 161 -12.63 11.83 3.86
CA PRO A 161 -11.83 11.86 2.64
C PRO A 161 -11.28 10.48 2.25
N ALA A 162 -11.47 9.44 3.09
CA ALA A 162 -11.04 8.07 2.83
C ALA A 162 -11.53 7.49 1.49
N ILE A 163 -12.68 7.94 0.96
CA ILE A 163 -13.13 7.55 -0.38
C ILE A 163 -12.15 7.99 -1.49
N LEU A 164 -11.39 9.06 -1.29
CA LEU A 164 -10.32 9.47 -2.21
C LEU A 164 -9.20 8.45 -2.28
N PHE A 165 -8.86 7.81 -1.16
CA PHE A 165 -7.83 6.77 -1.14
C PHE A 165 -8.28 5.53 -1.90
N VAL A 166 -9.50 5.06 -1.63
CA VAL A 166 -10.09 3.94 -2.37
C VAL A 166 -10.19 4.29 -3.85
N GLY A 167 -10.68 5.49 -4.16
CA GLY A 167 -10.85 5.93 -5.54
C GLY A 167 -9.53 6.06 -6.31
N PHE A 168 -8.46 6.52 -5.64
CA PHE A 168 -7.13 6.52 -6.23
C PHE A 168 -6.68 5.09 -6.56
N GLY A 169 -6.84 4.16 -5.63
CA GLY A 169 -6.50 2.75 -5.83
C GLY A 169 -7.28 2.12 -6.99
N VAL A 170 -8.56 2.43 -7.12
CA VAL A 170 -9.40 1.97 -8.25
C VAL A 170 -8.93 2.58 -9.57
N CYS A 171 -8.59 3.89 -9.60
CA CYS A 171 -8.03 4.52 -10.78
C CYS A 171 -6.70 3.89 -11.20
N ALA A 172 -5.82 3.61 -10.24
CA ALA A 172 -4.54 2.96 -10.48
C ALA A 172 -4.74 1.53 -11.04
N ALA A 173 -5.64 0.75 -10.44
CA ALA A 173 -5.95 -0.60 -10.90
C ALA A 173 -6.49 -0.59 -12.34
N TRP A 174 -7.40 0.33 -12.66
CA TRP A 174 -7.92 0.47 -14.02
C TRP A 174 -6.85 0.92 -15.02
N ALA A 175 -6.04 1.93 -14.67
CA ALA A 175 -4.98 2.41 -15.53
C ALA A 175 -3.97 1.29 -15.85
N TYR A 176 -3.63 0.45 -14.85
CA TYR A 176 -2.76 -0.71 -15.05
C TYR A 176 -3.39 -1.78 -15.96
N ASN A 177 -4.68 -2.09 -15.77
CA ASN A 177 -5.38 -3.08 -16.60
C ASN A 177 -5.57 -2.61 -18.05
N LEU A 178 -5.85 -1.32 -18.27
CA LEU A 178 -6.03 -0.75 -19.60
C LEU A 178 -4.69 -0.60 -20.34
N TYR A 179 -3.67 -0.15 -19.64
CA TYR A 179 -2.36 0.16 -20.20
C TYR A 179 -1.23 -0.52 -19.41
N PRO A 180 -1.12 -1.86 -19.48
CA PRO A 180 0.00 -2.56 -18.86
C PRO A 180 1.32 -2.15 -19.54
N ASN A 181 2.39 -2.17 -18.75
CA ASN A 181 3.78 -1.91 -19.15
C ASN A 181 4.11 -2.65 -20.48
N PRO A 182 4.70 -2.01 -21.53
CA PRO A 182 5.46 -0.75 -21.58
C PRO A 182 4.68 0.52 -21.93
N ALA A 183 3.35 0.53 -21.82
CA ALA A 183 2.59 1.73 -22.11
C ALA A 183 2.91 2.86 -21.11
N HIS A 184 3.58 3.92 -21.57
CA HIS A 184 3.94 5.12 -20.78
C HIS A 184 2.73 5.83 -20.12
N ILE A 185 1.51 5.50 -20.54
CA ILE A 185 0.27 6.09 -20.04
C ILE A 185 0.08 5.76 -18.55
N TYR A 186 0.29 4.52 -18.13
CA TYR A 186 0.11 4.14 -16.72
C TYR A 186 1.01 4.95 -15.77
N PRO A 187 2.37 4.94 -15.90
CA PRO A 187 3.21 5.71 -14.99
C PRO A 187 2.93 7.21 -15.06
N LEU A 188 2.54 7.76 -16.22
CA LEU A 188 2.16 9.17 -16.35
C LEU A 188 0.88 9.49 -15.58
N THR A 189 -0.14 8.63 -15.63
CA THR A 189 -1.39 8.82 -14.86
C THR A 189 -1.12 8.77 -13.36
N ILE A 190 -0.32 7.81 -12.89
CA ILE A 190 0.05 7.69 -11.47
C ILE A 190 0.89 8.90 -11.03
N ALA A 191 1.87 9.33 -11.84
CA ALA A 191 2.67 10.51 -11.56
C ALA A 191 1.81 11.77 -11.43
N ALA A 192 0.88 11.98 -12.37
CA ALA A 192 -0.01 13.15 -12.36
C ALA A 192 -0.90 13.17 -11.10
N LEU A 193 -1.49 12.03 -10.73
CA LEU A 193 -2.31 11.93 -9.53
C LEU A 193 -1.46 12.08 -8.25
N ALA A 194 -0.34 11.37 -8.13
CA ALA A 194 0.55 11.46 -6.97
C ALA A 194 1.05 12.90 -6.74
N LEU A 195 1.40 13.59 -7.82
CA LEU A 195 1.80 15.00 -7.80
C LEU A 195 0.64 15.89 -7.37
N ALA A 196 -0.57 15.71 -7.92
CA ALA A 196 -1.75 16.48 -7.52
C ALA A 196 -2.07 16.33 -6.01
N TYR A 197 -2.03 15.11 -5.49
CA TYR A 197 -2.22 14.82 -4.07
C TYR A 197 -1.08 15.39 -3.20
N SER A 198 0.17 15.37 -3.69
CA SER A 198 1.31 15.97 -2.98
C SER A 198 1.19 17.50 -2.89
N LEU A 199 0.83 18.16 -4.00
CA LEU A 199 0.62 19.60 -4.05
C LEU A 199 -0.53 20.04 -3.14
N THR A 200 -1.65 19.30 -3.13
CA THR A 200 -2.76 19.61 -2.23
C THR A 200 -2.44 19.37 -0.77
N ALA A 201 -1.73 18.30 -0.43
CA ALA A 201 -1.23 18.09 0.92
C ALA A 201 -0.34 19.27 1.38
N GLY A 202 0.56 19.75 0.52
CA GLY A 202 1.39 20.93 0.78
C GLY A 202 0.57 22.20 0.99
N TRP A 203 -0.38 22.47 0.10
CA TRP A 203 -1.27 23.64 0.20
C TRP A 203 -2.15 23.62 1.46
N LEU A 204 -2.74 22.47 1.79
CA LEU A 204 -3.56 22.28 2.99
C LEU A 204 -2.72 22.43 4.26
N SER A 205 -1.46 21.97 4.25
CA SER A 205 -0.51 22.15 5.35
C SER A 205 -0.26 23.62 5.65
N ILE A 206 0.00 24.43 4.61
CA ILE A 206 0.18 25.90 4.74
C ILE A 206 -1.08 26.55 5.32
N LYS A 207 -2.27 26.06 4.94
CA LYS A 207 -3.56 26.52 5.46
C LYS A 207 -3.92 25.96 6.84
N LYS A 208 -3.05 25.17 7.47
CA LYS A 208 -3.30 24.47 8.76
C LYS A 208 -4.60 23.66 8.74
N ARG A 209 -4.93 23.07 7.59
CA ARG A 209 -6.08 22.18 7.40
C ARG A 209 -5.64 20.72 7.49
N ASP A 210 -6.61 19.82 7.54
CA ASP A 210 -6.34 18.39 7.55
C ASP A 210 -5.71 17.93 6.23
N VAL A 211 -4.47 17.44 6.30
CA VAL A 211 -3.68 16.92 5.17
C VAL A 211 -3.78 15.39 5.05
N THR A 212 -4.51 14.76 5.98
CA THR A 212 -4.27 13.38 6.38
C THR A 212 -4.37 12.38 5.25
N VAL A 213 -5.47 12.42 4.50
CA VAL A 213 -5.70 11.46 3.42
C VAL A 213 -4.89 11.82 2.18
N TYR A 214 -4.71 13.12 1.88
CA TYR A 214 -3.96 13.56 0.71
C TYR A 214 -2.51 13.11 0.76
N LEU A 215 -1.87 13.20 1.93
CA LEU A 215 -0.51 12.72 2.12
C LEU A 215 -0.41 11.19 1.99
N ALA A 216 -1.38 10.47 2.55
CA ALA A 216 -1.42 9.01 2.44
C ALA A 216 -1.59 8.55 0.99
N VAL A 217 -2.48 9.18 0.23
CA VAL A 217 -2.66 8.90 -1.20
C VAL A 217 -1.41 9.25 -1.99
N ALA A 218 -0.78 10.39 -1.72
CA ALA A 218 0.47 10.78 -2.36
C ALA A 218 1.57 9.74 -2.14
N THR A 219 1.80 9.31 -0.89
CA THR A 219 2.77 8.25 -0.57
C THR A 219 2.43 6.94 -1.30
N PHE A 220 1.17 6.51 -1.29
CA PHE A 220 0.82 5.30 -2.02
C PHE A 220 1.04 5.43 -3.54
N GLY A 221 0.77 6.61 -4.11
CA GLY A 221 1.00 6.88 -5.53
C GLY A 221 2.48 6.94 -5.91
N TRP A 222 3.34 7.55 -5.08
CA TRP A 222 4.78 7.55 -5.29
C TRP A 222 5.37 6.13 -5.21
N MET A 223 4.90 5.28 -4.29
CA MET A 223 5.27 3.86 -4.25
C MET A 223 4.94 3.15 -5.56
N LEU A 224 3.70 3.30 -6.07
CA LEU A 224 3.29 2.70 -7.34
C LEU A 224 4.14 3.21 -8.51
N LEU A 225 4.52 4.48 -8.50
CA LEU A 225 5.39 5.07 -9.51
C LEU A 225 6.81 4.47 -9.46
N LEU A 226 7.40 4.34 -8.27
CA LEU A 226 8.73 3.76 -8.09
C LEU A 226 8.81 2.32 -8.60
N ILE A 227 7.76 1.51 -8.37
CA ILE A 227 7.65 0.13 -8.89
C ILE A 227 7.72 0.08 -10.42
N ASN A 228 7.31 1.14 -11.12
CA ASN A 228 7.22 1.15 -12.58
C ASN A 228 8.37 1.89 -13.27
N LEU A 229 9.01 2.82 -12.56
CA LEU A 229 10.12 3.61 -13.11
C LEU A 229 11.49 2.99 -12.86
N LEU A 230 11.66 2.29 -11.74
CA LEU A 230 12.96 1.76 -11.34
C LEU A 230 13.08 0.28 -11.71
N ASP A 231 14.30 -0.12 -12.04
CA ASP A 231 14.63 -1.52 -12.26
C ASP A 231 14.42 -2.33 -10.97
N PHE A 232 14.11 -3.61 -11.13
CA PHE A 232 13.79 -4.53 -10.03
C PHE A 232 14.83 -4.51 -8.90
N SER A 233 16.11 -4.31 -9.24
CA SER A 233 17.19 -4.31 -8.27
C SER A 233 17.28 -3.02 -7.44
N THR A 234 16.87 -1.87 -8.00
CA THR A 234 16.97 -0.56 -7.35
C THR A 234 15.66 -0.09 -6.71
N GLN A 235 14.51 -0.59 -7.19
CA GLN A 235 13.20 -0.22 -6.67
C GLN A 235 13.03 -0.56 -5.18
N HIS A 236 13.64 -1.66 -4.70
CA HIS A 236 13.46 -2.12 -3.31
C HIS A 236 14.01 -1.12 -2.29
N ALA A 237 15.22 -0.60 -2.55
CA ALA A 237 15.83 0.45 -1.75
C ALA A 237 14.97 1.72 -1.75
N ALA A 238 14.50 2.14 -2.93
CA ALA A 238 13.72 3.36 -3.08
C ALA A 238 12.39 3.29 -2.32
N ILE A 239 11.67 2.17 -2.41
CA ILE A 239 10.39 1.97 -1.71
C ILE A 239 10.60 1.89 -0.19
N ALA A 240 11.65 1.20 0.27
CA ALA A 240 11.98 1.17 1.70
C ALA A 240 12.33 2.57 2.23
N ALA A 241 13.10 3.36 1.47
CA ALA A 241 13.43 4.74 1.82
C ALA A 241 12.18 5.63 1.84
N GLU A 242 11.31 5.52 0.84
CA GLU A 242 10.03 6.24 0.79
C GLU A 242 9.15 5.90 2.00
N GLY A 243 8.95 4.62 2.29
CA GLY A 243 8.18 4.17 3.45
C GLY A 243 8.76 4.69 4.77
N THR A 244 10.09 4.80 4.84
CA THR A 244 10.79 5.40 6.00
C THR A 244 10.46 6.86 6.16
N ILE A 245 10.60 7.65 5.09
CA ILE A 245 10.29 9.08 5.08
C ILE A 245 8.81 9.29 5.41
N ALA A 246 7.92 8.54 4.78
CA ALA A 246 6.47 8.61 4.98
C ALA A 246 6.06 8.28 6.41
N LEU A 247 6.65 7.25 7.02
CA LEU A 247 6.36 6.87 8.41
C LEU A 247 6.89 7.92 9.40
N LEU A 248 8.12 8.42 9.19
CA LEU A 248 8.68 9.52 10.00
C LEU A 248 7.84 10.80 9.90
N LEU A 249 7.39 11.15 8.69
CA LEU A 249 6.46 12.26 8.48
C LEU A 249 5.17 12.02 9.25
N GLY A 250 4.55 10.84 9.12
CA GLY A 250 3.33 10.46 9.83
C GLY A 250 3.45 10.52 11.36
N LEU A 251 4.60 10.15 11.91
CA LEU A 251 4.90 10.30 13.34
C LEU A 251 5.05 11.78 13.73
N THR A 252 5.69 12.59 12.89
CA THR A 252 5.89 14.03 13.13
C THR A 252 4.56 14.78 13.15
N ILE A 253 3.67 14.51 12.20
CA ILE A 253 2.33 15.14 12.13
C ILE A 253 1.26 14.45 13.00
N ARG A 254 1.64 13.39 13.73
CA ARG A 254 0.75 12.58 14.60
C ARG A 254 -0.50 12.03 13.89
N ASN A 255 -0.35 11.66 12.62
CA ASN A 255 -1.45 11.19 11.78
C ASN A 255 -1.41 9.66 11.60
N ARG A 256 -2.46 8.97 12.06
CA ARG A 256 -2.58 7.51 11.98
C ARG A 256 -2.66 6.95 10.56
N TRP A 257 -3.32 7.64 9.63
CA TRP A 257 -3.41 7.15 8.25
C TRP A 257 -2.06 7.23 7.55
N GLN A 258 -1.34 8.35 7.69
CA GLN A 258 0.00 8.47 7.14
C GLN A 258 0.97 7.46 7.76
N GLN A 259 0.86 7.22 9.08
CA GLN A 259 1.65 6.19 9.74
C GLN A 259 1.33 4.79 9.20
N ALA A 260 0.04 4.45 9.06
CA ALA A 260 -0.37 3.16 8.52
C ALA A 260 0.14 2.98 7.08
N THR A 261 -0.05 3.97 6.21
CA THR A 261 0.43 3.91 4.81
C THR A 261 1.96 3.85 4.76
N GLY A 262 2.68 4.71 5.48
CA GLY A 262 4.14 4.68 5.52
C GLY A 262 4.69 3.36 6.06
N PHE A 263 4.04 2.79 7.08
CA PHE A 263 4.39 1.46 7.60
C PHE A 263 4.15 0.36 6.57
N LEU A 264 3.03 0.36 5.86
CA LEU A 264 2.74 -0.62 4.80
C LEU A 264 3.75 -0.52 3.65
N VAL A 265 4.10 0.69 3.21
CA VAL A 265 5.10 0.93 2.15
C VAL A 265 6.48 0.45 2.61
N PHE A 266 6.87 0.79 3.85
CA PHE A 266 8.13 0.30 4.42
C PHE A 266 8.15 -1.23 4.54
N LEU A 267 7.06 -1.83 5.02
CA LEU A 267 6.93 -3.27 5.16
C LEU A 267 7.05 -3.97 3.79
N PHE A 268 6.38 -3.43 2.76
CA PHE A 268 6.47 -3.93 1.40
C PHE A 268 7.90 -3.81 0.84
N GLY A 269 8.54 -2.64 0.95
CA GLY A 269 9.93 -2.48 0.51
C GLY A 269 10.90 -3.40 1.26
N SER A 270 10.77 -3.49 2.58
CA SER A 270 11.63 -4.36 3.40
C SER A 270 11.45 -5.84 3.10
N SER A 271 10.22 -6.31 2.82
CA SER A 271 9.98 -7.72 2.50
C SER A 271 10.62 -8.10 1.17
N GLN A 272 10.59 -7.21 0.17
CA GLN A 272 11.28 -7.41 -1.11
C GLN A 272 12.80 -7.51 -0.94
N ILE A 273 13.39 -6.70 -0.06
CA ILE A 273 14.83 -6.76 0.26
C ILE A 273 15.18 -8.10 0.91
N LEU A 274 14.34 -8.60 1.82
CA LEU A 274 14.60 -9.85 2.55
C LEU A 274 14.52 -11.10 1.67
N ILE A 275 13.69 -11.09 0.63
CA ILE A 275 13.56 -12.21 -0.32
C ILE A 275 14.55 -12.12 -1.50
N THR A 276 15.27 -11.01 -1.62
CA THR A 276 16.26 -10.81 -2.69
C THR A 276 17.68 -10.96 -2.11
N PRO A 277 18.31 -12.14 -2.25
CA PRO A 277 19.65 -12.36 -1.73
C PRO A 277 20.67 -11.51 -2.47
N ILE A 278 21.75 -11.16 -1.78
CA ILE A 278 22.86 -10.40 -2.35
C ILE A 278 23.62 -11.30 -3.34
N GLY A 279 23.71 -10.88 -4.61
CA GLY A 279 24.45 -11.61 -5.64
C GLY A 279 25.93 -11.24 -5.73
N SER A 280 26.28 -10.01 -5.40
CA SER A 280 27.67 -9.54 -5.38
C SER A 280 27.89 -8.47 -4.31
N VAL A 281 29.14 -8.30 -3.86
CA VAL A 281 29.48 -7.37 -2.76
C VAL A 281 29.18 -5.92 -3.14
N LEU A 282 29.42 -5.52 -4.39
CA LEU A 282 29.12 -4.18 -4.90
C LEU A 282 27.92 -4.26 -5.83
N SER A 283 26.74 -4.31 -5.25
CA SER A 283 25.48 -4.49 -5.96
C SER A 283 24.36 -3.60 -5.43
N SER A 284 23.32 -3.47 -6.23
CA SER A 284 22.04 -2.86 -5.88
C SER A 284 21.36 -3.54 -4.69
N GLU A 285 21.52 -4.85 -4.54
CA GLU A 285 20.98 -5.62 -3.42
C GLU A 285 21.74 -5.28 -2.13
N THR A 286 23.08 -5.21 -2.18
CA THR A 286 23.89 -4.76 -1.04
C THR A 286 23.48 -3.35 -0.61
N PHE A 287 23.30 -2.44 -1.56
CA PHE A 287 22.79 -1.09 -1.28
C PHE A 287 21.41 -1.10 -0.63
N SER A 288 20.50 -1.95 -1.12
CA SER A 288 19.15 -2.09 -0.55
C SER A 288 19.18 -2.57 0.91
N TRP A 289 20.03 -3.55 1.23
CA TRP A 289 20.25 -4.00 2.61
C TRP A 289 20.77 -2.88 3.53
N LEU A 290 21.71 -2.07 3.03
CA LEU A 290 22.21 -0.90 3.77
C LEU A 290 21.10 0.13 4.02
N VAL A 291 20.26 0.41 3.03
CA VAL A 291 19.10 1.30 3.19
C VAL A 291 18.14 0.77 4.25
N LEU A 292 17.79 -0.52 4.22
CA LEU A 292 16.92 -1.14 5.22
C LEU A 292 17.48 -0.97 6.65
N MET A 293 18.77 -1.22 6.83
CA MET A 293 19.44 -1.05 8.13
C MET A 293 19.44 0.42 8.57
N ALA A 294 19.77 1.34 7.65
CA ALA A 294 19.74 2.78 7.91
C ALA A 294 18.34 3.26 8.32
N SER A 295 17.28 2.77 7.66
CA SER A 295 15.89 3.07 8.01
C SER A 295 15.54 2.68 9.44
N LEU A 296 15.95 1.49 9.89
CA LEU A 296 15.72 1.05 11.27
C LEU A 296 16.49 1.90 12.29
N VAL A 297 17.72 2.30 11.97
CA VAL A 297 18.50 3.24 12.79
C VAL A 297 17.78 4.59 12.88
N LEU A 298 17.29 5.13 11.76
CA LEU A 298 16.53 6.39 11.75
C LEU A 298 15.27 6.31 12.61
N PHE A 299 14.49 5.22 12.52
CA PHE A 299 13.34 5.01 13.40
C PHE A 299 13.73 4.95 14.88
N HIS A 300 14.82 4.26 15.20
CA HIS A 300 15.31 4.18 16.57
C HIS A 300 15.72 5.56 17.11
N LEU A 301 16.49 6.33 16.34
CA LEU A 301 16.93 7.68 16.71
C LEU A 301 15.74 8.63 16.86
N TYR A 302 14.76 8.56 15.96
CA TYR A 302 13.55 9.38 16.05
C TYR A 302 12.74 9.06 17.31
N ASN A 303 12.58 7.77 17.64
CA ASN A 303 11.89 7.34 18.85
C ASN A 303 12.60 7.84 20.13
N LEU A 304 13.94 7.75 20.18
CA LEU A 304 14.71 8.31 21.30
C LEU A 304 14.51 9.82 21.44
N ARG A 305 14.50 10.57 20.33
CA ARG A 305 14.24 12.01 20.33
C ARG A 305 12.86 12.34 20.88
N LEU A 306 11.84 11.57 20.50
CA LEU A 306 10.47 11.76 20.97
C LEU A 306 10.34 11.47 22.47
N LEU A 307 10.94 10.37 22.96
CA LEU A 307 11.01 10.03 24.38
C LEU A 307 11.75 11.08 25.22
N ALA A 308 12.77 11.73 24.66
CA ALA A 308 13.50 12.81 25.32
C ALA A 308 12.69 14.13 25.38
N ALA A 309 11.83 14.37 24.40
CA ALA A 309 11.03 15.60 24.29
C ALA A 309 9.75 15.58 25.13
N GLU A 310 9.05 14.44 25.23
CA GLU A 310 7.81 14.29 26.02
C GLU A 310 8.11 13.65 27.38
N LYS A 311 8.44 14.47 28.39
CA LYS A 311 8.64 13.99 29.78
C LYS A 311 7.36 13.51 30.48
N ASP A 312 6.17 13.98 30.08
CA ASP A 312 4.95 13.83 30.90
C ASP A 312 3.75 13.12 30.23
N LEU A 313 3.82 12.79 28.94
CA LEU A 313 2.74 12.04 28.26
C LEU A 313 3.39 10.89 27.49
N LYS A 314 3.24 9.67 27.99
CA LYS A 314 3.55 8.45 27.22
C LYS A 314 2.25 7.98 26.57
N PRO A 315 2.03 8.23 25.27
CA PRO A 315 0.89 7.65 24.57
C PRO A 315 1.04 6.11 24.54
N GLU A 316 -0.03 5.39 24.87
CA GLU A 316 -0.03 3.92 24.90
C GLU A 316 0.39 3.27 23.57
N TRP A 317 0.18 3.94 22.43
CA TRP A 317 0.57 3.44 21.11
C TRP A 317 2.07 3.56 20.81
N ILE A 318 2.86 4.34 21.58
CA ILE A 318 4.33 4.38 21.46
C ILE A 318 4.98 3.16 22.17
N GLN A 319 4.22 2.41 22.99
CA GLN A 319 4.74 1.25 23.73
C GLN A 319 5.19 0.07 22.85
N TRP A 320 4.72 -0.03 21.59
CA TRP A 320 5.18 -1.04 20.62
C TRP A 320 6.67 -0.88 20.26
N SER A 321 7.22 0.30 20.51
CA SER A 321 8.63 0.61 20.28
C SER A 321 9.37 0.79 21.61
N LYS A 322 9.43 -0.27 22.44
CA LYS A 322 10.53 -0.31 23.43
C LYS A 322 11.80 -0.09 22.60
N PRO A 323 12.60 0.97 22.80
CA PRO A 323 13.66 1.37 21.86
C PRO A 323 14.62 0.22 21.51
N ASN A 324 14.73 -0.75 22.41
CA ASN A 324 15.53 -1.94 22.24
C ASN A 324 15.00 -2.96 21.22
N THR A 325 13.70 -3.02 20.87
CA THR A 325 13.17 -4.01 19.90
C THR A 325 13.72 -3.78 18.51
N LEU A 326 13.78 -2.53 18.06
CA LEU A 326 14.41 -2.17 16.78
C LEU A 326 15.89 -2.56 16.73
N LEU A 327 16.60 -2.44 17.86
CA LEU A 327 18.00 -2.87 17.96
C LEU A 327 18.16 -4.39 17.83
N TRP A 328 17.22 -5.18 18.36
CA TRP A 328 17.22 -6.64 18.16
C TRP A 328 17.02 -7.01 16.69
N ILE A 329 16.04 -6.38 16.03
CA ILE A 329 15.78 -6.59 14.60
C ILE A 329 17.01 -6.19 13.79
N LEU A 330 17.58 -5.01 14.06
CA LEU A 330 18.79 -4.53 13.39
C LEU A 330 19.97 -5.50 13.59
N SER A 331 20.15 -6.02 14.80
CA SER A 331 21.22 -6.98 15.10
C SER A 331 21.05 -8.30 14.34
N ALA A 332 19.82 -8.79 14.21
CA ALA A 332 19.50 -9.99 13.44
C ALA A 332 19.69 -9.77 11.93
N LEU A 333 19.23 -8.63 11.40
CA LEU A 333 19.43 -8.27 9.99
C LEU A 333 20.91 -8.11 9.65
N PHE A 334 21.70 -7.50 10.53
CA PHE A 334 23.13 -7.38 10.33
C PHE A 334 23.83 -8.75 10.33
N LEU A 335 23.39 -9.71 11.17
CA LEU A 335 23.88 -11.09 11.12
C LEU A 335 23.60 -11.73 9.75
N ILE A 336 22.37 -11.58 9.23
CA ILE A 336 21.98 -12.11 7.92
C ILE A 336 22.83 -11.44 6.81
N PHE A 337 23.00 -10.13 6.88
CA PHE A 337 23.81 -9.35 5.94
C PHE A 337 25.27 -9.83 5.89
N ILE A 338 25.96 -9.90 7.05
CA ILE A 338 27.36 -10.36 7.08
C ILE A 338 27.50 -11.81 6.64
N THR A 339 26.49 -12.65 6.88
CA THR A 339 26.46 -14.04 6.40
C THR A 339 26.44 -14.09 4.88
N GLN A 340 25.55 -13.31 4.24
CA GLN A 340 25.47 -13.25 2.78
C GLN A 340 26.77 -12.71 2.16
N ILE A 341 27.31 -11.61 2.70
CA ILE A 341 28.59 -11.06 2.23
C ILE A 341 29.72 -12.08 2.38
N THR A 342 29.80 -12.77 3.51
CA THR A 342 30.84 -13.79 3.74
C THR A 342 30.72 -14.93 2.73
N ASN A 343 29.50 -15.42 2.46
CA ASN A 343 29.27 -16.47 1.46
C ASN A 343 29.76 -16.07 0.07
N ILE A 344 29.50 -14.82 -0.34
CA ILE A 344 29.94 -14.31 -1.65
C ILE A 344 31.45 -14.18 -1.71
N VAL A 345 32.07 -13.60 -0.68
CA VAL A 345 33.53 -13.40 -0.64
C VAL A 345 34.29 -14.73 -0.62
N THR A 346 33.70 -15.76 -0.01
CA THR A 346 34.30 -17.10 0.12
C THR A 346 33.77 -18.10 -0.92
N ASP A 347 33.05 -17.64 -1.94
CA ASP A 347 32.41 -18.54 -2.89
C ASP A 347 33.40 -19.32 -3.77
N ALA A 348 34.59 -18.76 -4.00
CA ALA A 348 35.67 -19.44 -4.71
C ALA A 348 36.50 -20.37 -3.80
N TRP A 349 36.23 -20.41 -2.50
CA TRP A 349 37.01 -21.18 -1.53
C TRP A 349 36.41 -22.58 -1.33
N ASP A 350 37.25 -23.48 -0.83
CA ASP A 350 36.84 -24.83 -0.44
C ASP A 350 35.71 -24.80 0.61
N SER A 351 34.85 -25.81 0.57
CA SER A 351 33.67 -25.89 1.44
C SER A 351 34.06 -25.83 2.91
N ASP A 352 35.09 -26.57 3.33
CA ASP A 352 35.53 -26.61 4.73
C ASP A 352 35.98 -25.22 5.21
N LEU A 353 36.72 -24.50 4.35
CA LEU A 353 37.20 -23.15 4.65
C LEU A 353 36.04 -22.15 4.72
N ARG A 354 35.04 -22.27 3.84
CA ARG A 354 33.83 -21.42 3.85
C ARG A 354 33.07 -21.56 5.17
N HIS A 355 32.82 -22.79 5.62
CA HIS A 355 32.14 -23.05 6.90
C HIS A 355 32.91 -22.49 8.10
N LEU A 356 34.24 -22.67 8.10
CA LEU A 356 35.12 -22.13 9.15
C LEU A 356 35.08 -20.60 9.21
N VAL A 357 35.19 -19.92 8.07
CA VAL A 357 35.18 -18.46 7.99
C VAL A 357 33.83 -17.91 8.44
N LEU A 358 32.72 -18.51 8.00
CA LEU A 358 31.37 -18.10 8.43
C LEU A 358 31.21 -18.16 9.95
N SER A 359 31.64 -19.27 10.57
CA SER A 359 31.54 -19.44 12.02
C SER A 359 32.47 -18.48 12.77
N THR A 360 33.63 -18.18 12.20
CA THR A 360 34.54 -17.15 12.72
C THR A 360 33.91 -15.75 12.66
N VAL A 361 33.27 -15.40 11.53
CA VAL A 361 32.57 -14.10 11.37
C VAL A 361 31.43 -13.96 12.37
N TRP A 362 30.62 -15.00 12.55
CA TRP A 362 29.53 -15.00 13.54
C TRP A 362 30.05 -14.84 14.96
N LEU A 363 31.16 -15.49 15.29
CA LEU A 363 31.81 -15.42 16.59
C LEU A 363 32.37 -14.03 16.90
N VAL A 364 33.08 -13.42 15.94
CA VAL A 364 33.58 -12.04 16.04
C VAL A 364 32.41 -11.07 16.22
N TYR A 365 31.33 -11.26 15.47
CA TYR A 365 30.14 -10.42 15.60
C TYR A 365 29.47 -10.56 16.97
N ALA A 366 29.34 -11.78 17.50
CA ALA A 366 28.81 -12.01 18.84
C ALA A 366 29.65 -11.32 19.93
N ILE A 367 30.99 -11.44 19.85
CA ILE A 367 31.92 -10.76 20.77
C ILE A 367 31.75 -9.24 20.66
N THR A 368 31.59 -8.71 19.44
CA THR A 368 31.38 -7.27 19.20
C THR A 368 30.10 -6.77 19.86
N ILE A 369 28.99 -7.53 19.77
CA ILE A 369 27.73 -7.21 20.47
C ILE A 369 27.90 -7.25 21.99
N ILE A 370 28.62 -8.26 22.53
CA ILE A 370 28.90 -8.35 23.97
C ILE A 370 29.71 -7.12 24.43
N ALA A 371 30.79 -6.79 23.72
CA ALA A 371 31.64 -5.65 24.02
C ALA A 371 30.85 -4.33 23.98
N PHE A 372 30.04 -4.13 22.93
CA PHE A 372 29.14 -2.99 22.83
C PHE A 372 28.14 -2.94 24.00
N GLY A 373 27.52 -4.07 24.36
CA GLY A 373 26.61 -4.16 25.50
C GLY A 373 27.26 -3.90 26.86
N VAL A 374 28.56 -4.17 26.99
CA VAL A 374 29.37 -3.83 28.17
C VAL A 374 29.66 -2.33 28.21
N LEU A 375 30.20 -1.77 27.12
CA LEU A 375 30.57 -0.35 27.00
C LEU A 375 29.35 0.57 27.12
N ALA A 376 28.25 0.24 26.45
CA ALA A 376 27.00 1.01 26.48
C ALA A 376 26.13 0.72 27.71
N LYS A 377 26.60 -0.09 28.66
CA LYS A 377 25.85 -0.55 29.85
C LYS A 377 24.46 -1.15 29.52
N ALA A 378 24.30 -1.67 28.30
CA ALA A 378 23.04 -2.20 27.80
C ALA A 378 22.90 -3.70 28.11
N ARG A 379 22.27 -4.03 29.25
CA ARG A 379 22.06 -5.43 29.71
C ARG A 379 21.45 -6.32 28.63
N LYS A 380 20.49 -5.80 27.85
CA LYS A 380 19.83 -6.56 26.78
C LYS A 380 20.75 -6.88 25.61
N ALA A 381 21.58 -5.92 25.16
CA ALA A 381 22.57 -6.15 24.11
C ALA A 381 23.63 -7.16 24.56
N ARG A 382 24.07 -7.07 25.83
CA ARG A 382 24.99 -8.07 26.41
C ARG A 382 24.40 -9.48 26.36
N PHE A 383 23.14 -9.65 26.78
CA PHE A 383 22.46 -10.94 26.71
C PHE A 383 22.27 -11.42 25.26
N ALA A 384 21.96 -10.52 24.33
CA ALA A 384 21.89 -10.82 22.89
C ALA A 384 23.17 -11.45 22.38
N GLY A 385 24.31 -10.81 22.68
CA GLY A 385 25.62 -11.27 22.26
C GLY A 385 26.00 -12.61 22.88
N ILE A 386 25.66 -12.85 24.16
CA ILE A 386 25.89 -14.16 24.81
C ILE A 386 25.04 -15.25 24.15
N LEU A 387 23.76 -14.97 23.88
CA LEU A 387 22.84 -15.92 23.25
C LEU A 387 23.32 -16.25 21.83
N LEU A 388 23.71 -15.23 21.06
CA LEU A 388 24.29 -15.41 19.74
C LEU A 388 25.59 -16.23 19.83
N LEU A 389 26.50 -15.90 20.76
CA LEU A 389 27.73 -16.65 20.98
C LEU A 389 27.41 -18.11 21.26
N PHE A 390 26.51 -18.41 22.20
CA PHE A 390 26.07 -19.78 22.48
C PHE A 390 25.52 -20.48 21.24
N PHE A 391 24.69 -19.80 20.44
CA PHE A 391 24.19 -20.32 19.17
C PHE A 391 25.30 -20.60 18.15
N THR A 392 26.30 -19.72 18.03
CA THR A 392 27.47 -19.95 17.16
C THR A 392 28.26 -21.18 17.59
N LEU A 393 28.46 -21.38 18.90
CA LEU A 393 29.18 -22.55 19.42
C LEU A 393 28.40 -23.84 19.16
N LEU A 394 27.08 -23.79 19.34
CA LEU A 394 26.18 -24.92 19.03
C LEU A 394 26.25 -25.28 17.54
N LYS A 395 26.17 -24.27 16.66
CA LYS A 395 26.31 -24.44 15.21
C LYS A 395 27.64 -25.09 14.86
N VAL A 396 28.75 -24.62 15.45
CA VAL A 396 30.06 -25.21 15.23
C VAL A 396 30.07 -26.70 15.61
N ILE A 397 29.56 -27.06 16.80
CA ILE A 397 29.61 -28.44 17.30
C ILE A 397 28.69 -29.40 16.52
N PHE A 398 27.48 -28.97 16.18
CA PHE A 398 26.47 -29.86 15.61
C PHE A 398 26.40 -29.84 14.09
N ILE A 399 26.78 -28.73 13.45
CA ILE A 399 26.66 -28.55 12.00
C ILE A 399 28.03 -28.51 11.34
N ASP A 400 28.98 -27.72 11.86
CA ASP A 400 30.26 -27.58 11.17
C ASP A 400 31.24 -28.73 11.50
N LEU A 401 31.25 -29.26 12.73
CA LEU A 401 32.20 -30.32 13.13
C LEU A 401 32.04 -31.67 12.42
N PRO A 402 30.81 -32.18 12.14
CA PRO A 402 30.64 -33.45 11.44
C PRO A 402 31.28 -33.47 10.06
N ASP A 403 31.27 -32.33 9.37
CA ASP A 403 31.59 -32.23 7.94
C ASP A 403 33.05 -31.82 7.66
N VAL A 404 33.81 -31.41 8.68
CA VAL A 404 35.21 -30.92 8.52
C VAL A 404 36.28 -31.93 8.94
N SER A 405 37.46 -31.80 8.33
CA SER A 405 38.64 -32.62 8.66
C SER A 405 39.06 -32.57 10.14
N MET A 406 39.74 -33.63 10.61
CA MET A 406 40.20 -33.76 12.00
C MET A 406 41.12 -32.62 12.46
N ALA A 407 41.93 -32.07 11.56
CA ALA A 407 42.81 -30.94 11.86
C ALA A 407 42.00 -29.64 12.11
N VAL A 408 40.99 -29.39 11.28
CA VAL A 408 40.09 -28.23 11.44
C VAL A 408 39.29 -28.33 12.74
N ARG A 409 38.79 -29.53 13.07
CA ARG A 409 38.11 -29.82 14.34
C ARG A 409 38.97 -29.48 15.56
N ALA A 410 40.26 -29.82 15.54
CA ALA A 410 41.19 -29.49 16.63
C ALA A 410 41.41 -27.96 16.79
N ILE A 411 41.56 -27.24 15.68
CA ILE A 411 41.69 -25.76 15.69
C ILE A 411 40.41 -25.11 16.24
N LEU A 412 39.23 -25.56 15.81
CA LEU A 412 37.95 -25.05 16.30
C LEU A 412 37.81 -25.23 17.81
N PHE A 413 38.14 -26.41 18.35
CA PHE A 413 38.08 -26.66 19.80
C PHE A 413 39.05 -25.81 20.62
N LEU A 414 40.29 -25.62 20.15
CA LEU A 414 41.26 -24.73 20.80
C LEU A 414 40.79 -23.27 20.77
N GLY A 415 40.28 -22.80 19.63
CA GLY A 415 39.72 -21.46 19.48
C GLY A 415 38.50 -21.22 20.38
N LEU A 416 37.57 -22.16 20.40
CA LEU A 416 36.40 -22.18 21.28
C LEU A 416 36.79 -22.07 22.76
N GLY A 417 37.75 -22.92 23.20
CA GLY A 417 38.24 -22.93 24.57
C GLY A 417 38.89 -21.60 24.96
N GLY A 418 39.74 -21.04 24.10
CA GLY A 418 40.38 -19.74 24.34
C GLY A 418 39.38 -18.59 24.46
N ILE A 419 38.36 -18.57 23.61
CA ILE A 419 37.32 -17.53 23.62
C ILE A 419 36.42 -17.66 24.85
N GLY A 420 36.07 -18.88 25.26
CA GLY A 420 35.35 -19.12 26.52
C GLY A 420 36.06 -18.53 27.73
N VAL A 421 37.39 -18.68 27.81
CA VAL A 421 38.23 -18.07 28.86
C VAL A 421 38.23 -16.54 28.76
N ALA A 422 38.38 -15.98 27.55
CA ALA A 422 38.39 -14.53 27.34
C ALA A 422 37.06 -13.86 27.76
N VAL A 423 35.93 -14.45 27.35
CA VAL A 423 34.59 -13.98 27.73
C VAL A 423 34.41 -14.10 29.25
N SER A 424 34.77 -15.24 29.85
CA SER A 424 34.70 -15.43 31.31
C SER A 424 35.42 -14.32 32.08
N ARG A 425 36.64 -13.96 31.64
CA ARG A 425 37.44 -12.89 32.26
C ARG A 425 36.79 -11.51 32.13
N LEU A 426 36.24 -11.18 30.97
CA LEU A 426 35.52 -9.90 30.75
C LEU A 426 34.28 -9.76 31.65
N PHE A 427 33.57 -10.86 31.92
CA PHE A 427 32.42 -10.86 32.83
C PHE A 427 32.83 -10.73 34.30
N TYR A 428 33.93 -11.36 34.71
CA TYR A 428 34.34 -11.38 36.11
C TYR A 428 34.96 -10.07 36.60
N THR A 429 35.53 -9.25 35.70
CA THR A 429 36.25 -8.03 36.06
C THR A 429 35.34 -6.85 36.42
N GLN A 430 34.03 -6.89 36.10
CA GLN A 430 33.08 -5.80 36.41
C GLN A 430 32.47 -5.85 37.84
N LYS A 431 32.96 -6.75 38.71
CA LYS A 431 32.38 -6.97 40.06
C LYS A 431 33.24 -6.47 41.21
N ASN A 432 34.32 -5.73 40.94
CA ASN A 432 35.14 -5.05 41.95
C ASN A 432 35.05 -3.53 41.80
#